data_AF-A0A6V7LSZ7-F1
#
_entry.id   AF-A0A6V7LSZ7-F1
#
_cell.length_a   1.000
_cell.length_b   1.000
_cell.length_c   1.000
_cell.angle_alpha   90.00
_cell.angle_beta   90.00
_cell.angle_gamma   90.00
#
_symmetry.space_group_name_H-M   'P 1'
#
loop_
_entity.id
_entity.type
_entity.pdbx_description
1 polymer ?
#
loop_
_entity_poly.entity_id
_entity_poly.type
_entity_poly.pdbx_seq_one_letter_code
_entity_poly.pdbx_strand_id
1 'polypeptide(L)' 'LDGDNLVAQAAIFFTGGFETSSTIISFCLYELAVHSAIQSRLRDEIRGALDKFGFTYDAV' A
#
# COMPACT_ATOMS: atom_id res chain seq x y z
N LEU A 1 30.89 16.73 1.64
CA LEU A 1 29.50 16.97 2.07
C LEU A 1 28.61 16.46 0.95
N ASP A 2 28.19 15.18 0.99
CA ASP A 2 27.22 14.62 0.02
C ASP A 2 26.55 13.35 0.56
N GLY A 3 27.32 12.45 1.18
CA GLY A 3 26.78 11.21 1.76
C GLY A 3 25.80 11.42 2.91
N ASP A 4 26.13 12.29 3.87
CA ASP A 4 25.26 12.55 5.03
C ASP A 4 23.92 13.18 4.62
N ASN A 5 23.92 14.03 3.59
CA ASN A 5 22.69 14.63 3.06
C ASN A 5 21.83 13.57 2.34
N LEU A 6 22.44 12.68 1.55
CA LEU A 6 21.73 11.58 0.90
C LEU A 6 21.07 10.65 1.93
N VAL A 7 21.80 10.31 3.00
CA VAL A 7 21.29 9.47 4.09
C VAL A 7 20.14 10.17 4.82
N ALA A 8 20.27 11.46 5.12
CA ALA A 8 19.22 12.23 5.77
C ALA A 8 17.95 12.32 4.90
N GLN A 9 18.08 12.57 3.60
CA GLN A 9 16.93 12.60 2.68
C GLN A 9 16.26 11.24 2.56
N ALA A 10 17.03 10.15 2.44
CA ALA A 10 16.49 8.80 2.41
C ALA A 10 15.71 8.46 3.70
N ALA A 11 16.21 8.88 4.86
CA ALA A 11 15.52 8.72 6.14
C ALA A 11 14.19 9.48 6.17
N ILE A 12 14.15 10.72 5.68
CA ILE A 12 12.92 11.53 5.60
C ILE A 12 11.88 10.88 4.67
N PHE A 13 12.29 10.43 3.48
CA PHE A 13 11.38 9.75 2.55
C PHE A 13 10.81 8.46 3.16
N PHE A 14 11.65 7.69 3.85
CA PHE A 14 11.22 6.49 4.52
C PHE A 14 10.23 6.80 5.64
N THR A 15 10.58 7.65 6.60
CA THR A 15 9.73 7.90 7.78
C THR A 15 8.43 8.61 7.41
N GLY A 16 8.50 9.63 6.55
CA GLY A 16 7.33 10.41 6.13
C GLY A 16 6.30 9.57 5.37
N GLY A 17 6.75 8.67 4.49
CA GLY A 17 5.87 7.75 3.77
C GLY A 17 5.41 6.57 4.61
N PHE A 18 6.28 6.06 5.48
CA PHE A 18 6.00 4.86 6.28
C PHE A 18 4.93 5.11 7.34
N GLU A 19 5.08 6.13 8.19
CA GLU A 19 4.18 6.32 9.33
C GLU A 19 2.73 6.61 8.87
N THR A 20 2.60 7.47 7.86
CA THR A 20 1.30 7.85 7.30
C THR A 20 0.63 6.67 6.59
N SER A 21 1.35 6.00 5.68
CA SER A 21 0.80 4.88 4.91
C SER A 21 0.53 3.65 5.77
N SER A 22 1.43 3.32 6.71
CA SER A 22 1.24 2.14 7.58
C SER A 22 0.04 2.28 8.49
N THR A 23 -0.21 3.49 9.02
CA THR A 23 -1.40 3.78 9.83
C THR A 23 -2.68 3.60 9.00
N ILE A 24 -2.74 4.18 7.81
CA ILE A 24 -3.90 4.05 6.91
C ILE A 24 -4.14 2.59 6.51
N ILE A 25 -3.09 1.86 6.13
CA ILE A 25 -3.18 0.44 5.76
C ILE A 25 -3.70 -0.37 6.96
N SER A 26 -3.23 -0.08 8.17
CA SER A 26 -3.66 -0.78 9.39
C SER A 26 -5.15 -0.59 9.66
N PHE A 27 -5.65 0.66 9.58
CA PHE A 27 -7.08 0.94 9.73
C PHE A 27 -7.91 0.34 8.60
N CYS A 28 -7.44 0.42 7.35
CA CYS A 28 -8.12 -0.18 6.21
C CYS A 28 -8.24 -1.71 6.37
N LEU A 29 -7.16 -2.39 6.76
CA LEU A 29 -7.18 -3.83 7.02
C LEU A 29 -8.08 -4.20 8.20
N TYR A 30 -8.11 -3.37 9.25
CA TYR A 30 -9.05 -3.54 10.36
C TYR A 30 -10.51 -3.46 9.88
N GLU A 31 -10.87 -2.42 9.14
CA GLU A 31 -12.21 -2.24 8.59
C GLU A 31 -12.60 -3.39 7.65
N LEU A 32 -11.66 -3.87 6.81
CA LEU A 32 -11.90 -5.03 5.96
C LEU A 32 -12.09 -6.32 6.78
N ALA A 33 -11.33 -6.51 7.86
CA ALA A 33 -11.44 -7.69 8.70
C ALA A 33 -12.80 -7.78 9.40
N VAL A 34 -13.37 -6.65 9.82
CA VAL A 34 -14.70 -6.61 10.45
C VAL A 34 -15.85 -6.63 9.42
N HIS A 35 -15.59 -6.29 8.15
CA HIS A 35 -16.58 -6.29 7.06
C HIS A 35 -16.28 -7.35 5.98
N SER A 36 -16.53 -8.62 6.29
CA SER A 36 -16.19 -9.78 5.43
C SER A 36 -16.77 -9.76 4.01
N ALA A 37 -17.98 -9.21 3.82
CA ALA A 37 -18.60 -9.07 2.51
C ALA A 37 -17.83 -8.09 1.61
N ILE A 38 -17.39 -6.96 2.19
CA ILE A 38 -16.58 -5.95 1.48
C ILE A 38 -15.20 -6.54 1.16
N GLN A 39 -14.57 -7.21 2.13
CA GLN A 39 -13.29 -7.87 1.92
C GLN A 39 -13.32 -8.91 0.80
N SER A 40 -14.38 -9.71 0.73
CA SER A 40 -14.53 -10.74 -0.30
C SER A 40 -14.66 -10.10 -1.68
N ARG A 41 -15.54 -9.10 -1.80
CA ARG A 41 -15.71 -8.33 -3.04
C ARG A 41 -14.41 -7.70 -3.52
N LEU A 42 -13.69 -6.99 -2.63
CA LEU A 42 -12.42 -6.36 -2.97
C LEU A 42 -11.38 -7.40 -3.45
N ARG A 43 -11.32 -8.57 -2.81
CA ARG A 43 -10.41 -9.64 -3.20
C ARG A 43 -10.71 -10.16 -4.60
N ASP A 44 -11.99 -10.30 -4.94
CA ASP A 44 -12.41 -10.75 -6.27
C ASP A 44 -12.12 -9.69 -7.34
N GLU A 45 -12.31 -8.40 -7.02
CA GLU A 45 -11.91 -7.28 -7.89
C GLU A 45 -10.40 -7.27 -8.16
N ILE A 46 -9.56 -7.45 -7.12
CA ILE A 46 -8.11 -7.53 -7.26
C ILE A 46 -7.70 -8.73 -8.12
N ARG A 47 -8.29 -9.91 -7.88
CA ARG A 47 -8.00 -11.11 -8.68
C ARG A 47 -8.38 -10.90 -10.14
N GLY A 48 -9.55 -10.33 -10.41
CA GLY A 48 -9.99 -10.04 -11.77
C GLY A 48 -9.06 -9.07 -12.50
N ALA A 49 -8.54 -8.05 -11.82
CA ALA A 49 -7.55 -7.14 -12.38
C ALA A 49 -6.21 -7.85 -12.68
N LEU A 50 -5.72 -8.65 -11.73
CA LEU A 50 -4.47 -9.42 -11.90
C LEU A 50 -4.57 -10.47 -13.00
N ASP A 51 -5.71 -11.16 -13.13
CA ASP A 51 -5.92 -12.15 -14.19
C ASP A 51 -5.94 -11.49 -15.57
N LYS A 52 -6.42 -10.24 -15.66
CA LYS A 52 -6.52 -9.48 -16.92
C LYS A 52 -5.22 -8.80 -17.33
N PHE A 53 -4.50 -8.21 -16.37
CA PHE A 53 -3.38 -7.30 -16.66
C PHE A 53 -2.05 -7.78 -16.09
N GLY A 54 -2.04 -8.83 -15.26
CA GLY A 54 -0.87 -9.24 -14.48
C GLY A 54 -0.47 -8.19 -13.44
N PHE A 55 0.76 -8.28 -12.92
CA PHE A 55 1.33 -7.25 -12.05
C PHE A 55 1.93 -6.11 -12.87
N THR A 56 1.05 -5.31 -13.48
CA THR A 56 1.41 -4.13 -14.29
C THR A 56 0.72 -2.88 -13.77
N TYR A 57 1.13 -1.72 -14.25
CA TYR A 57 0.48 -0.45 -13.89
C TYR A 57 -1.00 -0.40 -14.29
N ASP A 58 -1.40 -1.15 -15.32
CA ASP A 58 -2.79 -1.22 -15.78
C ASP A 58 -3.70 -2.00 -14.82
N ALA A 59 -3.13 -2.70 -13.83
CA ALA A 59 -3.86 -3.47 -12.82
C ALA A 59 -4.21 -2.67 -11.55
N VAL A 60 -3.76 -1.41 -11.43
CA VAL A 60 -3.91 -0.55 -10.25
C VAL A 60 -4.90 0.58 -10.51
#